data_AF-A0A821GT76-F1
#
_entry.id   AF-A0A821GT76-F1
#
_cell.length_a   1.000
_cell.length_b   1.000
_cell.length_c   1.000
_cell.angle_alpha   90.00
_cell.angle_beta   90.00
_cell.angle_gamma   90.00
#
_symmetry.space_group_name_H-M   'P 1'
#
loop_
_entity.id
_entity.type
_entity.pdbx_description
1 polymer ?
#
loop_
_entity_poly.entity_id
_entity_poly.type
_entity_poly.pdbx_seq_one_letter_code
_entity_poly.pdbx_strand_id
1 'polypeptide(L)'
;ECKIFEFEVETTLGVGETSNEYENEDDKNTFYDDNSSEADDEWESKENERERHDLSDYSLEYMKEVVAYADAKDSSGKRRRAWKSVHEKYKRIPAQTYISRFRKYLEQQGTKRQKIQKVDEMVFQISSQILNTDQVGIEKEVHSTRTLSFGGEKKTFGAVASKHATTHSYTVQPMISLDGKQIGPILLCLQEPKGKMGEIVKQNLFEPSDVVITCSSSDCEQFEQRYK
;
A
#
# COMPACT_ATOMS: atom_id res chain seq x y z
N GLU A 1 -41.31 0.38 7.72
CA GLU A 1 -41.92 1.71 7.59
C GLU A 1 -40.88 2.76 7.93
N CYS A 2 -40.69 3.76 7.07
CA CYS A 2 -39.77 4.86 7.32
C CYS A 2 -40.46 5.87 8.25
N LYS A 3 -39.79 6.31 9.32
CA LYS A 3 -40.35 7.24 10.30
C LYS A 3 -39.69 8.60 10.14
N ILE A 4 -40.49 9.67 10.21
CA ILE A 4 -39.97 11.03 10.19
C ILE A 4 -39.55 11.37 11.61
N PHE A 5 -38.32 11.80 11.78
CA PHE A 5 -37.76 12.21 13.06
C PHE A 5 -37.37 13.68 13.02
N GLU A 6 -37.56 14.32 14.17
CA GLU A 6 -37.10 15.69 14.40
C GLU A 6 -35.68 15.66 14.97
N PHE A 7 -34.80 16.47 14.38
CA PHE A 7 -33.43 16.65 14.84
C PHE A 7 -33.27 18.10 15.32
N GLU A 8 -32.83 18.26 16.56
CA GLU A 8 -32.42 19.56 17.10
C GLU A 8 -31.00 19.84 16.63
N VAL A 9 -30.82 20.98 15.95
CA VAL A 9 -29.51 21.42 15.49
C VAL A 9 -28.92 22.28 16.61
N GLU A 10 -27.89 21.80 17.30
CA GLU A 10 -27.04 22.69 18.08
C GLU A 10 -26.28 23.58 17.10
N THR A 11 -26.79 24.79 16.87
CA THR A 11 -26.01 25.82 16.19
C THR A 11 -24.86 26.21 17.11
N THR A 12 -23.70 25.56 16.96
CA THR A 12 -22.45 26.11 17.46
C THR A 12 -22.09 27.32 16.60
N LEU A 13 -22.80 28.42 16.81
CA LEU A 13 -22.31 29.75 16.47
C LEU A 13 -21.22 30.09 17.50
N GLY A 14 -20.04 29.53 17.28
CA GLY A 14 -18.81 30.08 17.84
C GLY A 14 -18.57 31.42 17.16
N VAL A 15 -19.05 32.50 17.79
CA VAL A 15 -18.50 33.84 17.55
C VAL A 15 -17.11 33.85 18.17
N GLY A 16 -16.15 33.27 17.45
CA GLY A 16 -14.73 33.45 17.66
C GLY A 16 -14.22 34.25 16.48
N GLU A 17 -13.89 35.51 16.72
CA GLU A 17 -13.18 36.36 15.77
C GLU A 17 -11.97 35.58 15.24
N THR A 18 -12.01 35.22 13.97
CA THR A 18 -10.81 34.96 13.19
C THR A 18 -10.98 35.68 11.88
N SER A 19 -10.07 36.61 11.66
CA SER A 19 -9.87 37.41 10.46
C SER A 19 -9.97 36.56 9.20
N ASN A 20 -10.83 36.99 8.28
CA ASN A 20 -10.80 36.59 6.88
C ASN A 20 -9.46 37.02 6.26
N GLU A 21 -8.56 36.08 6.01
CA GLU A 21 -7.64 36.15 4.89
C GLU A 21 -8.08 35.08 3.90
N TYR A 22 -8.68 35.54 2.80
CA TYR A 22 -8.93 34.73 1.61
C TYR A 22 -7.62 34.69 0.82
N GLU A 23 -6.97 33.54 0.76
CA GLU A 23 -6.08 33.23 -0.36
C GLU A 23 -6.73 32.15 -1.22
N ASN A 24 -6.91 32.50 -2.50
CA ASN A 24 -7.36 31.62 -3.56
C ASN A 24 -6.23 30.66 -3.90
N GLU A 25 -6.48 29.36 -3.84
CA GLU A 25 -5.62 28.36 -4.47
C GLU A 25 -6.47 27.37 -5.27
N ASP A 26 -6.84 27.81 -6.47
CA ASP A 26 -6.93 26.92 -7.61
C ASP A 26 -5.75 27.23 -8.54
N ASP A 27 -5.15 26.15 -9.07
CA ASP A 27 -4.13 26.12 -10.11
C ASP A 27 -2.73 26.64 -9.79
N LYS A 28 -1.87 25.73 -9.31
CA LYS A 28 -0.55 25.48 -9.92
C LYS A 28 0.04 24.13 -9.50
N ASN A 29 -0.10 23.20 -10.42
CA ASN A 29 0.81 22.09 -10.63
C ASN A 29 2.25 22.60 -10.74
N THR A 30 3.06 22.52 -9.66
CA THR A 30 4.52 22.57 -9.75
C THR A 30 5.18 21.88 -8.55
N PHE A 31 5.90 20.80 -8.87
CA PHE A 31 7.28 20.56 -8.42
C PHE A 31 7.50 20.22 -6.92
N TYR A 32 7.49 18.92 -6.59
CA TYR A 32 8.17 18.44 -5.40
C TYR A 32 9.69 18.42 -5.66
N ASP A 33 10.36 19.36 -5.00
CA ASP A 33 11.82 19.47 -4.90
C ASP A 33 12.25 18.63 -3.68
N ASP A 34 12.56 17.35 -3.90
CA ASP A 34 13.20 16.50 -2.90
C ASP A 34 14.71 16.62 -3.06
N ASN A 35 15.31 17.49 -2.23
CA ASN A 35 16.75 17.58 -2.03
C ASN A 35 17.25 16.32 -1.32
N SER A 36 17.34 15.21 -2.06
CA SER A 36 18.31 14.16 -1.80
C SER A 36 19.52 14.46 -2.67
N SER A 37 20.64 14.75 -2.01
CA SER A 37 21.91 15.11 -2.65
C SER A 37 22.46 13.95 -3.50
N GLU A 38 22.02 13.87 -4.76
CA GLU A 38 22.68 13.13 -5.84
C GLU A 38 23.64 14.09 -6.55
N ALA A 39 24.71 14.46 -5.86
CA ALA A 39 25.94 14.83 -6.56
C ALA A 39 26.57 13.51 -7.02
N ASP A 40 26.35 13.12 -8.28
CA ASP A 40 27.31 12.33 -9.06
C ASP A 40 26.87 12.27 -10.54
N ASP A 41 27.73 12.87 -11.37
CA ASP A 41 28.00 12.52 -12.77
C ASP A 41 27.00 12.96 -13.87
N GLU A 42 26.94 14.28 -14.04
CA GLU A 42 26.83 14.91 -15.36
C GLU A 42 28.01 14.48 -16.26
N TRP A 43 27.84 13.38 -16.99
CA TRP A 43 28.63 13.06 -18.18
C TRP A 43 27.67 12.73 -19.33
N GLU A 44 27.14 13.78 -19.95
CA GLU A 44 26.62 13.70 -21.31
C GLU A 44 27.75 13.29 -22.25
N SER A 45 27.76 12.01 -22.62
CA SER A 45 28.38 11.57 -23.87
C SER A 45 27.27 11.17 -24.82
N LYS A 46 27.08 12.01 -25.84
CA LYS A 46 26.31 11.70 -27.04
C LYS A 46 26.89 10.44 -27.70
N GLU A 47 26.40 9.28 -27.32
CA GLU A 47 26.62 8.04 -28.07
C GLU A 47 25.26 7.49 -28.53
N ASN A 48 25.03 7.67 -29.83
CA ASN A 48 24.13 6.92 -30.73
C ASN A 48 22.95 6.15 -30.08
N GLU A 49 21.74 6.47 -30.54
CA GLU A 49 20.51 5.67 -30.41
C GLU A 49 20.58 4.26 -31.06
N ARG A 50 21.78 3.74 -31.34
CA ARG A 50 21.98 2.41 -31.92
C ARG A 50 21.93 1.38 -30.80
N GLU A 51 20.76 0.76 -30.66
CA GLU A 51 20.52 -0.50 -29.95
C GLU A 51 20.99 -0.47 -28.48
N ARG A 52 20.12 -0.01 -27.58
CA ARG A 52 20.25 -0.32 -26.14
C ARG A 52 20.01 -1.81 -25.94
N HIS A 53 21.04 -2.63 -26.16
CA HIS A 53 21.01 -4.05 -25.78
C HIS A 53 20.82 -4.16 -24.26
N ASP A 54 19.79 -4.87 -23.84
CA ASP A 54 19.52 -5.10 -22.43
C ASP A 54 20.57 -6.09 -21.91
N LEU A 55 21.05 -5.87 -20.68
CA LEU A 55 21.98 -6.82 -20.05
C LEU A 55 21.33 -8.20 -19.91
N SER A 56 20.00 -8.27 -19.89
CA SER A 56 19.25 -9.52 -19.89
C SER A 56 19.45 -10.40 -21.13
N ASP A 57 19.95 -9.84 -22.25
CA ASP A 57 20.20 -10.60 -23.49
C ASP A 57 21.43 -11.52 -23.39
N TYR A 58 22.28 -11.32 -22.39
CA TYR A 58 23.49 -12.11 -22.17
C TYR A 58 23.27 -13.12 -21.04
N SER A 59 23.69 -14.37 -21.25
CA SER A 59 23.64 -15.37 -20.18
C SER A 59 24.65 -15.04 -19.07
N LEU A 60 24.33 -15.44 -17.84
CA LEU A 60 25.18 -15.16 -16.68
C LEU A 60 26.56 -15.83 -16.82
N GLU A 61 26.62 -17.03 -17.40
CA GLU A 61 27.87 -17.72 -17.71
C GLU A 61 28.69 -16.98 -18.77
N TYR A 62 28.05 -16.43 -19.81
CA TYR A 62 28.72 -15.61 -20.81
C TYR A 62 29.34 -14.34 -20.20
N MET A 63 28.59 -13.64 -19.34
CA MET A 63 29.12 -12.46 -18.64
C MET A 63 30.34 -12.79 -17.77
N LYS A 64 30.29 -13.91 -17.02
CA LYS A 64 31.42 -14.40 -16.21
C LYS A 64 32.65 -14.66 -17.09
N GLU A 65 32.47 -15.35 -18.21
CA GLU A 65 33.57 -15.69 -19.11
C GLU A 65 34.23 -14.45 -19.69
N VAL A 66 33.42 -13.47 -20.12
CA VAL A 66 33.90 -12.19 -20.66
C VAL A 66 34.71 -11.42 -19.62
N VAL A 67 34.16 -11.28 -18.41
CA VAL A 67 34.83 -10.54 -17.33
C VAL A 67 36.12 -11.24 -16.92
N ALA A 68 36.12 -12.57 -16.78
CA ALA A 68 37.31 -13.35 -16.46
C ALA A 68 38.40 -13.21 -17.55
N TYR A 69 38.01 -13.20 -18.83
CA TYR A 69 38.96 -12.99 -19.93
C TYR A 69 39.52 -11.57 -19.96
N ALA A 70 38.68 -10.56 -19.70
CA ALA A 70 39.08 -9.15 -19.70
C ALA A 70 39.98 -8.80 -18.50
N ASP A 71 39.74 -9.40 -17.34
CA ASP A 71 40.48 -9.14 -16.11
C ASP A 71 41.65 -10.12 -15.90
N ALA A 72 41.92 -11.01 -16.86
CA ALA A 72 43.13 -11.84 -16.86
C ALA A 72 44.38 -10.95 -16.72
N LYS A 73 45.24 -11.28 -15.74
CA LYS A 73 46.48 -10.56 -15.45
C LYS A 73 47.68 -11.29 -16.03
N ASP A 74 48.69 -10.52 -16.43
CA ASP A 74 50.00 -11.05 -16.79
C ASP A 74 50.83 -11.35 -15.53
N SER A 75 51.99 -11.98 -15.71
CA SER A 75 52.98 -12.22 -14.65
C SER A 75 53.39 -10.94 -13.90
N SER A 76 53.23 -9.76 -14.51
CA SER A 76 53.49 -8.45 -13.91
C SER A 76 52.28 -7.81 -13.21
N GLY A 77 51.15 -8.52 -13.06
CA GLY A 77 49.95 -8.03 -12.36
C GLY A 77 49.12 -6.99 -13.13
N LYS A 78 49.57 -6.53 -14.31
CA LYS A 78 48.82 -5.67 -15.22
C LYS A 78 47.77 -6.47 -16.00
N ARG A 79 46.73 -5.79 -16.48
CA ARG A 79 45.75 -6.39 -17.40
C ARG A 79 46.46 -6.89 -18.64
N ARG A 80 46.28 -8.17 -18.94
CA ARG A 80 46.93 -8.88 -20.04
C ARG A 80 46.38 -8.50 -21.42
N ARG A 81 45.13 -8.02 -21.47
CA ARG A 81 44.37 -7.87 -22.71
C ARG A 81 43.94 -6.43 -22.93
N ALA A 82 44.23 -5.92 -24.13
CA ALA A 82 43.65 -4.68 -24.63
C ALA A 82 42.21 -4.91 -25.09
N TRP A 83 41.38 -3.87 -25.08
CA TRP A 83 39.97 -3.94 -25.52
C TRP A 83 39.81 -4.54 -26.92
N LYS A 84 40.69 -4.20 -27.87
CA LYS A 84 40.67 -4.76 -29.23
C LYS A 84 40.65 -6.30 -29.22
N SER A 85 41.49 -6.92 -28.39
CA SER A 85 41.55 -8.39 -28.27
C SER A 85 40.33 -8.99 -27.57
N VAL A 86 39.67 -8.23 -26.69
CA VAL A 86 38.43 -8.67 -26.04
C VAL A 86 37.26 -8.60 -27.03
N HIS A 87 37.14 -7.49 -27.77
CA HIS A 87 36.09 -7.29 -28.77
C HIS A 87 36.20 -8.27 -29.94
N GLU A 88 37.41 -8.58 -30.40
CA GLU A 88 37.64 -9.58 -31.46
C GLU A 88 37.12 -10.98 -31.07
N LYS A 89 37.33 -11.37 -29.80
CA LYS A 89 36.82 -12.64 -29.27
C LYS A 89 35.32 -12.60 -29.00
N TYR A 90 34.82 -11.49 -28.46
CA TYR A 90 33.43 -11.32 -28.02
C TYR A 90 32.71 -10.24 -28.85
N LYS A 91 32.53 -10.52 -30.15
CA LYS A 91 31.96 -9.57 -31.13
C LYS A 91 30.55 -9.10 -30.80
N ARG A 92 29.81 -9.87 -29.99
CA ARG A 92 28.45 -9.54 -29.54
C ARG A 92 28.44 -8.31 -28.61
N ILE A 93 29.57 -7.95 -28.01
CA ILE A 93 29.68 -6.82 -27.08
C ILE A 93 30.05 -5.56 -27.87
N PRO A 94 29.16 -4.55 -27.94
CA PRO A 94 29.38 -3.40 -28.80
C PRO A 94 30.44 -2.43 -28.25
N ALA A 95 30.57 -2.31 -26.92
CA ALA A 95 31.44 -1.31 -26.28
C ALA A 95 32.12 -1.82 -25.01
N GLN A 96 33.27 -1.24 -24.66
CA GLN A 96 34.04 -1.60 -23.46
C GLN A 96 33.26 -1.33 -22.17
N THR A 97 32.34 -0.37 -22.18
CA THR A 97 31.45 -0.02 -21.06
C THR A 97 30.62 -1.22 -20.58
N TYR A 98 30.30 -2.17 -21.46
CA TYR A 98 29.58 -3.39 -21.10
C TYR A 98 30.38 -4.30 -20.17
N ILE A 99 31.71 -4.28 -20.21
CA ILE A 99 32.52 -5.05 -19.25
C ILE A 99 32.28 -4.51 -17.83
N SER A 100 32.28 -3.18 -17.66
CA SER A 100 31.97 -2.55 -16.37
C SER A 100 30.53 -2.82 -15.95
N ARG A 101 29.57 -2.80 -16.88
CA ARG A 101 28.18 -3.16 -16.60
C ARG A 101 28.02 -4.63 -16.20
N PHE A 102 28.75 -5.56 -16.84
CA PHE A 102 28.77 -6.97 -16.47
C PHE A 102 29.37 -7.21 -15.09
N ARG A 103 30.45 -6.50 -14.71
CA ARG A 103 31.00 -6.57 -13.34
C ARG A 103 29.93 -6.18 -12.31
N LYS A 104 29.29 -5.02 -12.51
CA LYS A 104 28.22 -4.54 -11.62
C LYS A 104 27.06 -5.53 -11.55
N TYR A 105 26.66 -6.12 -12.69
CA TYR A 105 25.61 -7.12 -12.74
C TYR A 105 25.95 -8.41 -11.98
N LEU A 106 27.20 -8.90 -12.09
CA LEU A 106 27.67 -10.10 -11.41
C LEU A 106 27.80 -9.87 -9.90
N GLU A 107 28.34 -8.73 -9.48
CA GLU A 107 28.37 -8.30 -8.07
C GLU A 107 26.95 -8.21 -7.50
N GLN A 108 26.01 -7.69 -8.29
CA GLN A 108 24.61 -7.55 -7.90
C GLN A 108 23.78 -8.83 -8.10
N GLN A 109 24.34 -9.92 -8.64
CA GLN A 109 23.64 -11.17 -8.94
C GLN A 109 22.38 -11.04 -9.82
N GLY A 110 22.37 -10.15 -10.81
CA GLY A 110 21.26 -10.01 -11.76
C GLY A 110 20.76 -8.58 -11.96
N THR A 111 19.84 -8.39 -12.92
CA THR A 111 19.17 -7.08 -13.09
C THR A 111 18.14 -6.85 -11.99
N LYS A 112 17.82 -5.58 -11.74
CA LYS A 112 16.66 -5.19 -10.92
C LYS A 112 15.38 -5.93 -11.36
N ARG A 113 15.14 -6.08 -12.67
CA ARG A 113 13.99 -6.79 -13.22
C ARG A 113 13.96 -8.27 -12.81
N GLN A 114 15.06 -9.00 -12.94
CA GLN A 114 15.12 -10.41 -12.54
C GLN A 114 14.92 -10.59 -11.03
N LYS A 115 15.43 -9.66 -10.23
CA LYS A 115 15.18 -9.67 -8.78
C LYS A 115 13.71 -9.47 -8.47
N ILE A 116 13.06 -8.51 -9.11
CA ILE A 116 11.62 -8.27 -8.95
C ILE A 116 10.82 -9.50 -9.40
N GLN A 117 11.17 -10.13 -10.52
CA GLN A 117 10.51 -11.36 -10.98
C GLN A 117 10.63 -12.49 -9.96
N LYS A 118 11.82 -12.70 -9.38
CA LYS A 118 12.00 -13.70 -8.32
C LYS A 118 11.19 -13.39 -7.07
N VAL A 119 11.11 -12.11 -6.69
CA VAL A 119 10.28 -11.67 -5.55
C VAL A 119 8.81 -11.93 -5.85
N ASP A 120 8.33 -11.57 -7.03
CA ASP A 120 6.95 -11.78 -7.47
C ASP A 120 6.59 -13.28 -7.47
N GLU A 121 7.46 -14.13 -8.02
CA GLU A 121 7.31 -15.59 -7.97
C GLU A 121 7.23 -16.10 -6.53
N MET A 122 8.13 -15.65 -5.65
CA MET A 122 8.12 -16.04 -4.24
C MET A 122 6.84 -15.59 -3.52
N VAL A 123 6.42 -14.34 -3.72
CA VAL A 123 5.18 -13.78 -3.15
C VAL A 123 3.96 -14.56 -3.63
N PHE A 124 3.93 -14.93 -4.91
CA PHE A 124 2.85 -15.76 -5.45
C PHE A 124 2.78 -17.14 -4.78
N GLN A 125 3.93 -17.79 -4.57
CA GLN A 125 3.99 -19.11 -3.89
C GLN A 125 3.51 -19.07 -2.43
N ILE A 126 3.67 -17.93 -1.75
CA ILE A 126 3.23 -17.76 -0.36
C ILE A 126 1.95 -16.93 -0.23
N SER A 127 1.23 -16.70 -1.34
CA SER A 127 0.07 -15.81 -1.38
C SER A 127 -1.03 -16.18 -0.38
N SER A 128 -1.22 -17.48 -0.11
CA SER A 128 -2.17 -17.96 0.91
C SER A 128 -1.73 -17.73 2.35
N GLN A 129 -0.46 -17.35 2.58
CA GLN A 129 0.14 -17.13 3.90
C GLN A 129 0.32 -15.66 4.23
N ILE A 130 0.22 -14.78 3.23
CA ILE A 130 0.21 -13.33 3.44
C ILE A 130 -1.22 -12.94 3.77
N LEU A 131 -1.44 -12.51 5.02
CA LEU A 131 -2.77 -12.19 5.54
C LEU A 131 -2.88 -10.69 5.79
N ASN A 132 -3.96 -10.10 5.31
CA ASN A 132 -4.40 -8.78 5.72
C ASN A 132 -5.56 -8.92 6.71
N THR A 133 -5.49 -8.17 7.80
CA THR A 133 -6.56 -8.09 8.80
C THR A 133 -6.62 -6.66 9.28
N ASP A 134 -7.81 -6.08 9.25
CA ASP A 134 -8.06 -4.74 9.78
C ASP A 134 -9.51 -4.64 10.24
N GLN A 135 -9.77 -3.73 11.16
CA GLN A 135 -11.09 -3.50 11.71
C GLN A 135 -11.77 -2.34 10.98
N VAL A 136 -13.01 -2.54 10.57
CA VAL A 136 -13.85 -1.50 9.97
C VAL A 136 -15.08 -1.24 10.81
N GLY A 137 -15.37 0.03 11.09
CA GLY A 137 -16.63 0.48 11.66
C GLY A 137 -17.70 0.61 10.58
N ILE A 138 -18.86 0.00 10.81
CA ILE A 138 -20.02 0.05 9.93
C ILE A 138 -21.19 0.64 10.70
N GLU A 139 -21.76 1.71 10.17
CA GLU A 139 -23.00 2.28 10.70
C GLU A 139 -24.16 1.32 10.42
N LYS A 140 -25.04 1.12 11.40
CA LYS A 140 -26.22 0.24 11.23
C LYS A 140 -27.19 0.80 10.19
N GLU A 141 -27.20 2.11 9.98
CA GLU A 141 -28.01 2.80 8.99
C GLU A 141 -27.22 3.94 8.33
N VAL A 142 -27.09 3.88 7.00
CA VAL A 142 -26.52 4.96 6.21
C VAL A 142 -27.49 6.13 6.18
N HIS A 143 -27.02 7.29 6.59
CA HIS A 143 -27.82 8.51 6.61
C HIS A 143 -26.99 9.71 6.13
N SER A 144 -27.67 10.74 5.61
CA SER A 144 -26.99 11.98 5.21
C SER A 144 -26.64 12.80 6.46
N THR A 145 -25.37 13.14 6.61
CA THR A 145 -24.90 14.11 7.61
C THR A 145 -25.18 15.55 7.21
N ARG A 146 -25.58 15.78 5.95
CA ARG A 146 -25.90 17.10 5.41
C ARG A 146 -27.40 17.26 5.20
N THR A 147 -27.90 18.43 5.53
CA THR A 147 -29.27 18.86 5.27
C THR A 147 -29.28 20.00 4.24
N LEU A 148 -30.36 20.11 3.45
CA LEU A 148 -30.65 21.27 2.61
C LEU A 148 -31.43 22.36 3.36
N SER A 149 -31.48 22.31 4.68
CA SER A 149 -32.12 23.32 5.53
C SER A 149 -31.47 24.69 5.39
N PHE A 150 -32.28 25.73 5.54
CA PHE A 150 -31.82 27.10 5.51
C PHE A 150 -31.06 27.43 6.81
N GLY A 151 -29.98 28.20 6.69
CA GLY A 151 -29.23 28.69 7.85
C GLY A 151 -30.15 29.48 8.80
N GLY A 152 -30.17 29.12 10.08
CA GLY A 152 -31.02 29.74 11.10
C GLY A 152 -32.38 29.06 11.32
N GLU A 153 -32.68 27.97 10.60
CA GLU A 153 -33.87 27.17 10.85
C GLU A 153 -33.79 26.48 12.22
N LYS A 154 -34.81 26.64 13.06
CA LYS A 154 -34.83 26.10 14.43
C LYS A 154 -34.91 24.57 14.49
N LYS A 155 -35.48 23.94 13.45
CA LYS A 155 -35.79 22.51 13.41
C LYS A 155 -35.53 22.00 12.01
N THR A 156 -34.77 20.92 11.90
CA THR A 156 -34.57 20.19 10.65
C THR A 156 -35.21 18.82 10.79
N PHE A 157 -35.97 18.40 9.77
CA PHE A 157 -36.59 17.08 9.75
C PHE A 157 -35.80 16.13 8.85
N GLY A 158 -35.56 14.92 9.35
CA GLY A 158 -34.92 13.84 8.61
C GLY A 158 -35.79 12.58 8.68
N ALA A 159 -35.82 11.81 7.60
CA ALA A 159 -36.49 10.51 7.59
C ALA A 159 -35.42 9.41 7.66
N VAL A 160 -35.51 8.57 8.69
CA VAL A 160 -34.64 7.41 8.90
C VAL A 160 -35.50 6.22 9.34
N ALA A 161 -35.01 5.01 9.16
CA ALA A 161 -35.68 3.81 9.64
C ALA A 161 -35.63 3.76 11.18
N SER A 162 -34.49 4.09 11.78
CA SER A 162 -34.31 4.08 13.23
C SER A 162 -33.29 5.10 13.72
N LYS A 163 -33.71 6.01 14.60
CA LYS A 163 -32.81 6.97 15.27
C LYS A 163 -31.67 6.31 16.07
N HIS A 164 -31.86 5.08 16.55
CA HIS A 164 -30.79 4.35 17.25
C HIS A 164 -29.81 3.70 16.26
N ALA A 165 -30.25 3.35 15.05
CA ALA A 165 -29.38 2.78 14.03
C ALA A 165 -28.46 3.84 13.40
N THR A 166 -28.85 5.11 13.45
CA THR A 166 -28.01 6.23 13.00
C THR A 166 -26.92 6.60 14.01
N THR A 167 -27.06 6.22 15.28
CA THR A 167 -26.08 6.56 16.34
C THR A 167 -25.18 5.40 16.75
N HIS A 168 -25.53 4.18 16.38
CA HIS A 168 -24.78 3.00 16.75
C HIS A 168 -24.10 2.39 15.54
N SER A 169 -22.81 2.12 15.69
CA SER A 169 -22.04 1.35 14.75
C SER A 169 -21.81 -0.07 15.30
N TYR A 170 -21.22 -0.92 14.48
CA TYR A 170 -20.57 -2.14 14.91
C TYR A 170 -19.28 -2.25 14.12
N THR A 171 -18.33 -3.02 14.63
CA THR A 171 -17.09 -3.26 13.91
C THR A 171 -17.02 -4.67 13.38
N VAL A 172 -16.37 -4.81 12.24
CA VAL A 172 -16.11 -6.07 11.58
C VAL A 172 -14.61 -6.16 11.32
N GLN A 173 -14.01 -7.30 11.64
CA GLN A 173 -12.62 -7.57 11.34
C GLN A 173 -12.54 -8.89 10.55
N PRO A 174 -12.50 -8.82 9.21
CA PRO A 174 -12.19 -9.97 8.37
C PRO A 174 -10.68 -10.20 8.30
N MET A 175 -10.28 -11.44 8.06
CA MET A 175 -8.92 -11.81 7.70
C MET A 175 -8.93 -12.36 6.28
N ILE A 176 -8.18 -11.74 5.37
CA ILE A 176 -8.18 -12.06 3.95
C ILE A 176 -6.73 -12.31 3.50
N SER A 177 -6.50 -13.41 2.80
CA SER A 177 -5.19 -13.72 2.21
C SER A 177 -4.93 -12.92 0.93
N LEU A 178 -3.67 -12.84 0.51
CA LEU A 178 -3.30 -12.15 -0.74
C LEU A 178 -3.96 -12.76 -1.99
N ASP A 179 -4.26 -14.06 -1.98
CA ASP A 179 -5.02 -14.73 -3.05
C ASP A 179 -6.55 -14.50 -2.97
N GLY A 180 -7.01 -13.65 -2.05
CA GLY A 180 -8.39 -13.18 -1.94
C GLY A 180 -9.34 -14.09 -1.16
N LYS A 181 -8.82 -15.07 -0.41
CA LYS A 181 -9.65 -15.97 0.40
C LYS A 181 -9.85 -15.44 1.81
N GLN A 182 -11.05 -15.57 2.34
CA GLN A 182 -11.30 -15.33 3.76
C GLN A 182 -10.69 -16.47 4.58
N ILE A 183 -9.93 -16.11 5.61
CA ILE A 183 -9.31 -17.03 6.54
C ILE A 183 -10.05 -16.98 7.87
N GLY A 184 -10.64 -18.11 8.27
CA GLY A 184 -11.32 -18.25 9.56
C GLY A 184 -12.63 -17.43 9.66
N PRO A 185 -13.22 -17.41 10.87
CA PRO A 185 -14.44 -16.67 11.10
C PRO A 185 -14.20 -15.16 11.18
N ILE A 186 -15.19 -14.38 10.78
CA ILE A 186 -15.17 -12.91 10.88
C ILE A 186 -15.42 -12.52 12.32
N LEU A 187 -14.63 -11.62 12.89
CA LEU A 187 -14.93 -11.03 14.19
C LEU A 187 -15.92 -9.89 14.02
N LEU A 188 -17.06 -9.96 14.69
CA LEU A 188 -18.08 -8.92 14.72
C LEU A 188 -18.22 -8.42 16.15
N CYS A 189 -17.95 -7.15 16.39
CA CYS A 189 -18.09 -6.53 17.71
C CYS A 189 -19.24 -5.51 17.71
N LEU A 190 -20.25 -5.81 18.53
CA LEU A 190 -21.42 -4.97 18.72
C LEU A 190 -21.18 -3.93 19.81
N GLN A 191 -21.58 -2.69 19.54
CA GLN A 191 -21.58 -1.64 20.56
C GLN A 191 -22.79 -1.83 21.50
N GLU A 192 -22.54 -2.30 22.71
CA GLU A 192 -23.56 -2.57 23.73
C GLU A 192 -23.36 -1.73 24.99
N PRO A 193 -24.44 -1.27 25.65
CA PRO A 193 -24.33 -0.56 26.92
C PRO A 193 -23.56 -1.38 27.95
N LYS A 194 -22.58 -0.76 28.62
CA LYS A 194 -21.70 -1.41 29.63
C LYS A 194 -20.82 -2.54 29.08
N GLY A 195 -20.68 -2.66 27.75
CA GLY A 195 -19.82 -3.66 27.10
C GLY A 195 -20.22 -5.10 27.35
N LYS A 196 -21.51 -5.35 27.63
CA LYS A 196 -22.03 -6.68 27.88
C LYS A 196 -23.36 -6.86 27.18
N MET A 197 -23.47 -7.93 26.42
CA MET A 197 -24.71 -8.35 25.83
C MET A 197 -25.66 -8.87 26.92
N GLY A 198 -26.91 -8.39 26.89
CA GLY A 198 -27.94 -8.80 27.84
C GLY A 198 -28.29 -10.29 27.71
N GLU A 199 -28.72 -10.91 28.81
CA GLU A 199 -29.03 -12.36 28.86
C GLU A 199 -30.10 -12.77 27.84
N ILE A 200 -31.15 -11.96 27.69
CA ILE A 200 -32.22 -12.21 26.71
C ILE A 200 -31.69 -12.13 25.28
N VAL A 201 -30.77 -11.20 24.99
CA VAL A 201 -30.18 -11.05 23.66
C VAL A 201 -29.31 -12.26 23.34
N LYS A 202 -28.46 -12.69 24.29
CA LYS A 202 -27.64 -13.90 24.12
C LYS A 202 -28.46 -15.15 23.83
N GLN A 203 -29.61 -15.33 24.50
CA GLN A 203 -30.47 -16.49 24.28
C GLN A 203 -31.11 -16.53 22.88
N ASN A 204 -31.29 -15.37 22.26
CA ASN A 204 -31.93 -15.24 20.95
C ASN A 204 -30.94 -14.86 19.84
N LEU A 205 -29.64 -14.80 20.15
CA LEU A 205 -28.62 -14.37 19.21
C LEU A 205 -28.45 -15.45 18.13
N PHE A 206 -28.49 -15.03 16.88
CA PHE A 206 -28.13 -15.90 15.78
C PHE A 206 -26.60 -16.03 15.71
N GLU A 207 -26.10 -17.25 15.87
CA GLU A 207 -24.67 -17.56 15.88
C GLU A 207 -24.33 -18.40 14.64
N PRO A 208 -23.92 -17.77 13.52
CA PRO A 208 -23.44 -18.50 12.35
C PRO A 208 -22.02 -19.05 12.62
N SER A 209 -21.66 -20.17 11.98
CA SER A 209 -20.35 -20.81 12.16
C SER A 209 -19.16 -19.95 11.75
N ASP A 210 -19.38 -19.03 10.81
CA ASP A 210 -18.32 -18.28 10.13
C ASP A 210 -18.18 -16.86 10.70
N VAL A 211 -18.83 -16.56 11.83
CA VAL A 211 -18.74 -15.27 12.52
C VAL A 211 -18.60 -15.49 14.02
N VAL A 212 -17.63 -14.82 14.63
CA VAL A 212 -17.51 -14.72 16.08
C VAL A 212 -18.10 -13.39 16.51
N ILE A 213 -19.18 -13.43 17.30
CA ILE A 213 -19.87 -12.24 17.79
C ILE A 213 -19.40 -11.92 19.20
N THR A 214 -19.00 -10.67 19.42
CA THR A 214 -18.66 -10.11 20.73
C THR A 214 -19.34 -8.75 20.91
N CYS A 215 -19.19 -8.14 22.08
CA CYS A 215 -19.70 -6.81 22.35
C CYS A 215 -18.76 -6.02 23.25
N SER A 216 -18.75 -4.70 23.05
CA SER A 216 -17.93 -3.75 23.82
C SER A 216 -18.74 -2.48 24.11
N SER A 217 -18.25 -1.65 25.04
CA SER A 217 -18.86 -0.33 25.30
C SER A 217 -18.45 0.73 24.28
N SER A 218 -17.40 0.46 23.50
CA SER A 218 -16.79 1.37 22.54
C SER A 218 -16.36 0.62 21.29
N ASP A 219 -16.50 1.26 20.13
CA ASP A 219 -16.25 0.65 18.82
C ASP A 219 -14.80 0.13 18.65
N CYS A 220 -13.88 0.60 19.49
CA CYS A 220 -12.50 0.13 19.57
C CYS A 220 -12.30 -0.73 20.82
N GLU A 221 -12.29 -2.06 20.66
CA GLU A 221 -11.69 -2.97 21.63
C GLU A 221 -10.40 -3.50 21.00
N GLN A 222 -9.25 -3.12 21.55
CA GLN A 222 -7.98 -3.75 21.22
C GLN A 222 -8.02 -5.18 21.75
N PHE A 223 -8.33 -6.14 20.88
CA PHE A 223 -8.21 -7.55 21.20
C PHE A 223 -6.73 -7.91 21.33
N GLU A 224 -6.14 -7.71 22.53
CA GLU A 224 -4.98 -8.49 22.94
C GLU A 224 -5.41 -9.95 23.04
N GLN A 225 -5.16 -10.71 21.98
CA GLN A 225 -5.54 -12.11 21.91
C GLN A 225 -4.83 -12.88 23.02
N ARG A 226 -5.64 -13.38 23.94
CA ARG A 226 -5.31 -14.45 24.86
C ARG A 226 -5.27 -15.77 24.08
N TYR A 227 -4.25 -15.94 23.23
CA TYR A 227 -3.83 -17.25 22.76
C TYR A 227 -2.86 -17.83 23.79
N LYS A 228 -3.40 -18.70 24.66
CA LYS A 228 -2.63 -19.67 25.45
C LYS A 228 -2.89 -21.06 24.90
#